data_AF-A0A7K4BHV4-F1
#
_entry.id   AF-A0A7K4BHV4-F1
#
_cell.length_a   1.000
_cell.length_b   1.000
_cell.length_c   1.000
_cell.angle_alpha   90.00
_cell.angle_beta   90.00
_cell.angle_gamma   90.00
#
_symmetry.space_group_name_H-M   'P 1'
#
loop_
_entity.id
_entity.type
_entity.pdbx_description
1 polymer ?
#
loop_
_entity_poly.entity_id
_entity_poly.type
_entity_poly.pdbx_seq_one_letter_code
_entity_poly.pdbx_strand_id
1 'polypeptide(L)' 'ACPRLAYDDQIRFPVPVLAPPEFEILCGVRAWDDYAIDEYLSP' A
#
# COMPACT_ATOMS: atom_id res chain seq x y z
N ALA A 1 10.73 -2.84 -1.20
CA ALA A 1 10.36 -4.20 -0.74
C ALA A 1 9.48 -4.86 -1.80
N CYS A 2 8.96 -6.07 -1.59
CA CYS A 2 7.95 -6.64 -2.48
C CYS A 2 6.59 -5.96 -2.23
N PRO A 3 5.95 -5.34 -3.25
CA PRO A 3 4.65 -4.67 -3.09
C PRO A 3 3.55 -5.58 -2.51
N ARG A 4 3.60 -6.87 -2.84
CA ARG A 4 2.62 -7.87 -2.37
C ARG A 4 2.59 -8.08 -0.87
N LEU A 5 3.65 -7.71 -0.14
CA LEU A 5 3.74 -7.90 1.31
C LEU A 5 2.57 -7.24 2.04
N ALA A 6 2.23 -6.00 1.66
CA ALA A 6 1.14 -5.25 2.27
C ALA A 6 -0.25 -5.79 1.88
N TYR A 7 -0.36 -6.66 0.87
CA TYR A 7 -1.64 -7.20 0.44
C TYR A 7 -1.86 -8.63 0.95
N ASP A 8 -0.85 -9.49 0.80
CA ASP A 8 -0.99 -10.92 1.04
C ASP A 8 -0.76 -11.33 2.50
N ASP A 9 0.11 -10.61 3.22
CA ASP A 9 0.61 -11.03 4.53
C ASP A 9 0.04 -10.21 5.70
N GLN A 10 -0.97 -9.36 5.48
CA GLN A 10 -1.57 -8.52 6.54
C GLN A 10 -1.89 -9.27 7.82
N ILE A 11 -2.50 -10.45 7.69
CA ILE A 11 -2.93 -11.28 8.82
C ILE A 11 -1.79 -11.73 9.73
N ARG A 12 -0.54 -11.66 9.25
CA ARG A 12 0.66 -12.05 10.00
C ARG A 12 1.19 -10.92 10.89
N PHE A 13 0.73 -9.69 10.67
CA PHE A 13 1.21 -8.52 11.41
C PHE A 13 0.17 -8.06 12.45
N PRO A 14 0.60 -7.74 13.68
CA PRO A 14 -0.31 -7.26 14.73
C PRO A 14 -0.73 -5.79 14.52
N VAL A 15 -0.19 -5.12 13.51
CA VAL A 15 -0.44 -3.72 13.18
C VAL A 15 -0.68 -3.59 11.67
N PRO A 16 -1.46 -2.60 11.20
CA PRO A 16 -1.70 -2.39 9.78
C PRO A 16 -0.38 -2.12 9.04
N VAL A 17 -0.13 -2.84 7.96
CA VAL A 17 0.98 -2.55 7.05
C VAL A 17 0.39 -1.92 5.80
N LEU A 18 0.70 -0.67 5.50
CA LEU A 18 0.09 0.01 4.35
C LEU A 18 1.04 0.04 3.17
N ALA A 19 0.51 -0.15 1.96
CA ALA A 19 1.23 0.18 0.73
C ALA A 19 1.41 1.71 0.62
N PRO A 20 2.39 2.22 -0.16
CA PRO A 20 2.59 3.66 -0.30
C PRO A 20 1.33 4.43 -0.75
N PRO A 21 0.53 3.96 -1.75
CA PRO A 21 -0.71 4.65 -2.13
C PRO A 21 -1.77 4.69 -1.01
N GLU A 22 -1.84 3.64 -0.18
CA GLU A 22 -2.76 3.59 0.98
C GLU A 22 -2.36 4.58 2.06
N PHE A 23 -1.05 4.72 2.29
CA PHE A 23 -0.54 5.69 3.24
C PHE A 23 -0.79 7.13 2.76
N GLU A 24 -0.66 7.41 1.46
CA GLU A 24 -1.01 8.71 0.88
C GLU A 24 -2.50 9.04 1.08
N ILE A 25 -3.38 8.05 0.94
CA ILE A 25 -4.81 8.22 1.20
C ILE A 25 -5.07 8.50 2.68
N LEU A 26 -4.42 7.76 3.58
CA LEU A 26 -4.52 7.99 5.03
C LEU A 26 -4.08 9.41 5.42
N CYS A 27 -3.01 9.92 4.79
CA CYS A 27 -2.51 11.28 5.01
C CYS A 27 -3.34 12.37 4.28
N GLY A 28 -4.36 12.01 3.50
CA GLY A 28 -5.19 12.94 2.74
C GLY A 28 -4.51 13.55 1.52
N VAL A 29 -3.41 12.94 1.03
CA VAL A 29 -2.64 13.40 -0.13
C VAL A 29 -3.18 12.80 -1.44
N ARG A 30 -3.97 11.71 -1.34
CA ARG A 30 -4.61 11.00 -2.46
C ARG A 30 -6.08 10.68 -2.12
N ALA A 31 -6.96 10.75 -3.11
CA ALA A 31 -8.36 10.34 -2.97
C ALA A 31 -8.53 8.83 -3.14
N TRP A 32 -9.56 8.25 -2.50
CA TRP A 32 -9.90 6.84 -2.68
C TRP A 32 -10.27 6.50 -4.13
N ASP A 33 -10.85 7.44 -4.87
CA ASP A 33 -11.18 7.26 -6.29
C ASP A 33 -9.92 7.08 -7.17
N ASP A 34 -8.76 7.53 -6.68
CA ASP A 34 -7.45 7.44 -7.35
C ASP A 34 -6.57 6.31 -6.76
N TYR A 35 -7.20 5.31 -6.14
CA TYR A 35 -6.48 4.17 -5.58
C TYR A 35 -5.72 3.40 -6.68
N ALA A 36 -4.45 3.12 -6.42
CA ALA A 36 -3.59 2.34 -7.29
C ALA A 36 -2.85 1.26 -6.49
N ILE A 37 -2.61 0.12 -7.12
CA ILE A 37 -1.80 -0.95 -6.55
C ILE A 37 -0.32 -0.56 -6.66
N ASP A 38 0.44 -0.82 -5.60
CA ASP A 38 1.89 -0.60 -5.60
C ASP A 38 2.59 -1.55 -6.58
N GLU A 39 3.45 -0.99 -7.44
CA GLU A 39 4.14 -1.71 -8.50
C GLU A 39 5.65 -1.49 -8.43
N TYR A 40 6.42 -2.56 -8.57
CA TYR A 40 7.86 -2.46 -8.72
C TYR A 40 8.22 -2.20 -10.18
N LEU A 41 8.57 -0.96 -10.49
CA LEU A 41 9.08 -0.58 -11.81
C LEU A 41 10.59 -0.77 -11.82
N SER A 42 11.07 -1.81 -12.51
CA SER A 42 12.49 -1.90 -12.90
C SER A 42 12.73 -0.92 -14.05
N PRO A 43 13.85 -0.17 -14.06
CA PRO A 43 14.32 0.46 -15.28
C PRO A 43 14.62 -0.58 -16.37
#